data_AF-A0A133S0Z5-F1
#
_entry.id   AF-A0A133S0Z5-F1
#
_cell.length_a   1.000
_cell.length_b   1.000
_cell.length_c   1.000
_cell.angle_alpha   90.00
_cell.angle_beta   90.00
_cell.angle_gamma   90.00
#
_symmetry.space_group_name_H-M   'P 1'
#
loop_
_entity.id
_entity.type
_entity.pdbx_description
1 polymer ?
#
loop_
_entity_poly.entity_id
_entity_poly.type
_entity_poly.pdbx_seq_one_letter_code
_entity_poly.pdbx_strand_id
1 'polypeptide(L)'
;IDPEIQNYVWEIEHKPLPENFINTLAETLVDLHNIPEENINVQHINIKTIQEIKNDFQRRMNKVKETYGVSDELWNRWKQWLENDELWPRHATMIHGDLHPGHIMVDNQANVTGLIDWTEATHSDPSMDFIGHHRVFDDEGLEQLITAYGKAGGEIWPRMKEHIIELNAVFPMFIAEFAMESGESAYETMALKELGMKE
;
A
#
# COMPACT_ATOMS: atom_id res chain seq x y z
N ILE A 1 5.98 -4.14 15.84
CA ILE A 1 4.65 -4.36 16.46
C ILE A 1 4.89 -5.11 17.75
N ASP A 2 4.28 -4.68 18.84
CA ASP A 2 4.36 -5.39 20.11
C ASP A 2 3.18 -6.39 20.19
N PRO A 3 3.46 -7.70 20.32
CA PRO A 3 2.45 -8.74 20.32
C PRO A 3 1.59 -8.76 21.60
N GLU A 4 2.03 -8.13 22.71
CA GLU A 4 1.25 -8.04 23.94
C GLU A 4 0.13 -7.00 23.81
N ILE A 5 0.45 -5.84 23.24
CA ILE A 5 -0.52 -4.75 23.04
C ILE A 5 -1.24 -4.80 21.68
N GLN A 6 -0.82 -5.71 20.80
CA GLN A 6 -1.36 -5.86 19.43
C GLN A 6 -1.35 -4.53 18.66
N ASN A 7 -0.31 -3.73 18.85
CA ASN A 7 -0.19 -2.37 18.30
C ASN A 7 1.28 -1.98 18.09
N TYR A 8 1.51 -0.85 17.44
CA TYR A 8 2.84 -0.23 17.34
C TYR A 8 3.29 0.29 18.70
N VAL A 9 4.58 0.09 18.99
CA VAL A 9 5.29 0.88 20.00
C VAL A 9 5.75 2.13 19.29
N TRP A 10 5.19 3.27 19.69
CA TRP A 10 5.43 4.54 19.03
C TRP A 10 6.60 5.26 19.68
N GLU A 11 7.59 5.63 18.87
CA GLU A 11 8.72 6.48 19.30
C GLU A 11 8.37 7.98 19.25
N ILE A 12 7.25 8.34 18.62
CA ILE A 12 6.77 9.72 18.48
C ILE A 12 5.32 9.86 18.93
N GLU A 13 4.97 11.05 19.43
CA GLU A 13 3.56 11.46 19.50
C GLU A 13 3.01 11.54 18.07
N HIS A 14 1.98 10.75 17.79
CA HIS A 14 1.46 10.55 16.43
C HIS A 14 -0.02 10.98 16.29
N LYS A 15 -0.59 11.55 17.36
CA LYS A 15 -1.96 12.11 17.39
C LYS A 15 -1.95 13.47 18.12
N PRO A 16 -1.86 14.60 17.39
CA PRO A 16 -1.83 14.70 15.91
C PRO A 16 -0.50 14.21 15.33
N LEU A 17 -0.50 13.91 14.02
CA LEU A 17 0.72 13.60 13.28
C LEU A 17 1.67 14.82 13.28
N PRO A 18 2.96 14.66 13.61
CA PRO A 18 3.92 15.75 13.52
C PRO A 18 4.09 16.20 12.06
N GLU A 19 4.09 17.51 11.83
CA GLU A 19 4.28 18.08 10.49
C GLU A 19 5.63 17.65 9.88
N ASN A 20 6.68 17.57 10.70
CA ASN A 20 8.00 17.07 10.29
C ASN A 20 7.92 15.65 9.72
N PHE A 21 7.17 14.76 10.38
CA PHE A 21 7.01 13.37 9.92
C PHE A 21 6.33 13.33 8.55
N ILE A 22 5.22 14.05 8.40
CA ILE A 22 4.45 14.08 7.15
C ILE A 22 5.32 14.62 6.01
N ASN A 23 6.02 15.74 6.23
CA ASN A 23 6.82 16.39 5.19
C ASN A 23 8.03 15.54 4.79
N THR A 24 8.78 15.02 5.76
CA THR A 24 9.98 14.21 5.46
C THR A 24 9.64 12.82 4.91
N LEU A 25 8.49 12.23 5.31
CA LEU A 25 7.98 11.02 4.67
C LEU A 25 7.60 11.29 3.21
N ALA A 26 6.90 12.40 2.95
CA ALA A 26 6.55 12.81 1.60
C ALA A 26 7.79 13.02 0.72
N GLU A 27 8.80 13.74 1.20
CA GLU A 27 10.07 13.93 0.51
C GLU A 27 10.77 12.59 0.22
N THR A 28 10.83 11.69 1.21
CA THR A 28 11.41 10.35 1.05
C THR A 28 10.68 9.53 -0.02
N LEU A 29 9.34 9.59 -0.04
CA LEU A 29 8.52 8.90 -1.04
C LEU A 29 8.73 9.50 -2.43
N VAL A 30 8.84 10.84 -2.54
CA VAL A 30 9.12 11.49 -3.82
C VAL A 30 10.48 11.06 -4.37
N ASP A 31 11.51 11.00 -3.52
CA ASP A 31 12.84 10.54 -3.93
C ASP A 31 12.81 9.07 -4.41
N LEU A 32 12.12 8.19 -3.67
CA LEU A 32 11.93 6.78 -4.05
C LEU A 32 11.16 6.64 -5.37
N HIS A 33 10.02 7.31 -5.48
CA HIS A 33 9.12 7.23 -6.63
C HIS A 33 9.66 7.95 -7.87
N ASN A 34 10.73 8.73 -7.75
CA ASN A 34 11.39 9.37 -8.88
C ASN A 34 12.71 8.69 -9.28
N ILE A 35 13.04 7.53 -8.71
CA ILE A 35 14.18 6.74 -9.18
C ILE A 35 13.97 6.44 -10.67
N PRO A 36 14.86 6.90 -11.57
CA PRO A 36 14.71 6.67 -13.00
C PRO A 36 14.71 5.18 -13.33
N GLU A 37 13.85 4.77 -14.26
CA GLU A 37 13.71 3.37 -14.68
C GLU A 37 15.05 2.77 -15.15
N GLU A 38 15.91 3.56 -15.79
CA GLU A 38 17.25 3.15 -16.21
C GLU A 38 18.20 2.77 -15.06
N ASN A 39 17.91 3.23 -13.84
CA ASN A 39 18.68 2.90 -12.64
C ASN A 39 18.17 1.63 -11.95
N ILE A 40 17.04 1.07 -12.39
CA ILE A 40 16.50 -0.19 -11.89
C ILE A 40 17.23 -1.36 -12.58
N ASN A 41 18.43 -1.66 -12.10
CA ASN A 41 19.31 -2.70 -12.66
C ASN A 41 19.22 -4.04 -11.91
N VAL A 42 18.20 -4.20 -11.07
CA VAL A 42 18.02 -5.35 -10.18
C VAL A 42 17.28 -6.45 -10.92
N GLN A 43 17.91 -7.63 -11.06
CA GLN A 43 17.40 -8.72 -11.93
C GLN A 43 16.00 -9.25 -11.57
N HIS A 44 15.51 -9.05 -10.34
CA HIS A 44 14.20 -9.52 -9.91
C HIS A 44 13.10 -8.46 -10.04
N ILE A 45 13.43 -7.20 -10.32
CA ILE A 45 12.45 -6.13 -10.48
C ILE A 45 12.16 -5.97 -11.96
N ASN A 46 10.93 -6.31 -12.35
CA ASN A 46 10.46 -6.11 -13.72
C ASN A 46 9.74 -4.77 -13.81
N ILE A 47 10.18 -3.91 -14.74
CA ILE A 47 9.46 -2.69 -15.08
C ILE A 47 8.12 -3.08 -15.70
N LYS A 48 7.05 -2.50 -15.18
CA LYS A 48 5.65 -2.79 -15.57
C LYS A 48 4.92 -1.50 -15.87
N THR A 49 4.04 -1.56 -16.86
CA THR A 49 3.02 -0.56 -17.11
C THR A 49 1.87 -0.69 -16.12
N ILE A 50 1.09 0.39 -15.92
CA ILE A 50 -0.15 0.33 -15.13
C ILE A 50 -1.14 -0.71 -15.70
N GLN A 51 -1.20 -0.87 -17.01
CA GLN A 51 -2.05 -1.89 -17.61
C GLN A 51 -1.64 -3.32 -17.23
N GLU A 52 -0.33 -3.60 -17.18
CA GLU A 52 0.16 -4.91 -16.72
C GLU A 52 -0.15 -5.13 -15.24
N ILE A 53 0.00 -4.09 -14.41
CA ILE A 53 -0.35 -4.15 -12.98
C ILE A 53 -1.85 -4.41 -12.79
N LYS A 54 -2.73 -3.73 -13.55
CA LYS A 54 -4.18 -4.01 -13.57
C LYS A 54 -4.47 -5.46 -13.95
N ASN A 55 -3.79 -5.97 -14.99
CA ASN A 55 -3.94 -7.36 -15.42
C ASN A 55 -3.46 -8.34 -14.33
N ASP A 56 -2.39 -7.99 -13.61
CA ASP A 56 -1.87 -8.79 -12.48
C ASP A 56 -2.88 -8.84 -11.33
N PHE A 57 -3.42 -7.69 -10.91
CA PHE A 57 -4.50 -7.64 -9.92
C PHE A 57 -5.69 -8.48 -10.35
N GLN A 58 -6.14 -8.37 -11.60
CA GLN A 58 -7.27 -9.17 -12.09
C GLN A 58 -7.01 -10.68 -11.97
N ARG A 59 -5.81 -11.14 -12.35
CA ARG A 59 -5.45 -12.57 -12.22
C ARG A 59 -5.40 -13.02 -10.75
N ARG A 60 -4.79 -12.23 -9.87
CA ARG A 60 -4.67 -12.50 -8.44
C ARG A 60 -6.03 -12.52 -7.74
N MET A 61 -6.88 -11.54 -8.02
CA MET A 61 -8.26 -11.47 -7.55
C MET A 61 -9.07 -12.69 -7.96
N ASN A 62 -9.00 -13.11 -9.23
CA ASN A 62 -9.66 -14.32 -9.72
C ASN A 62 -9.15 -15.56 -9.00
N LYS A 63 -7.83 -15.68 -8.81
CA LYS A 63 -7.22 -16.81 -8.10
C LYS A 63 -7.70 -16.92 -6.66
N VAL A 64 -7.75 -15.80 -5.93
CA VAL A 64 -8.28 -15.75 -4.56
C VAL A 64 -9.75 -16.14 -4.55
N LYS A 65 -10.57 -15.63 -5.48
CA LYS A 65 -11.98 -15.98 -5.59
C LYS A 65 -12.21 -17.46 -5.88
N GLU A 66 -11.42 -18.07 -6.76
CA GLU A 66 -11.50 -19.50 -7.04
C GLU A 66 -11.09 -20.38 -5.85
N THR A 67 -10.18 -19.88 -5.01
CA THR A 67 -9.59 -20.66 -3.90
C THR A 67 -10.42 -20.55 -2.62
N TYR A 68 -10.79 -19.34 -2.22
CA TYR A 68 -11.46 -19.07 -0.93
C TYR A 68 -12.90 -18.55 -1.09
N GLY A 69 -13.28 -18.10 -2.27
CA GLY A 69 -14.46 -17.27 -2.46
C GLY A 69 -14.23 -15.80 -2.06
N VAL A 70 -15.11 -14.93 -2.52
CA VAL A 70 -15.19 -13.52 -2.14
C VAL A 70 -16.67 -13.16 -2.11
N SER A 71 -17.13 -12.42 -1.10
CA SER A 71 -18.51 -11.93 -1.05
C SER A 71 -18.85 -11.15 -2.33
N ASP A 72 -20.11 -11.24 -2.76
CA ASP A 72 -20.54 -10.59 -4.01
C ASP A 72 -20.39 -9.06 -3.96
N GLU A 73 -20.60 -8.47 -2.78
CA GLU A 73 -20.41 -7.03 -2.56
C GLU A 73 -18.95 -6.63 -2.78
N LEU A 74 -18.02 -7.29 -2.10
CA LEU A 74 -16.59 -6.99 -2.21
C LEU A 74 -16.06 -7.28 -3.61
N TRP A 75 -16.49 -8.39 -4.22
CA TRP A 75 -16.14 -8.73 -5.59
C TRP A 75 -16.61 -7.68 -6.61
N ASN A 76 -17.82 -7.15 -6.44
CA ASN A 76 -18.33 -6.12 -7.32
C ASN A 76 -17.57 -4.80 -7.16
N ARG A 77 -17.20 -4.44 -5.92
CA ARG A 77 -16.36 -3.27 -5.64
C ARG A 77 -14.99 -3.38 -6.34
N TRP A 78 -14.30 -4.52 -6.20
CA TRP A 78 -13.00 -4.75 -6.84
C TRP A 78 -13.05 -4.65 -8.36
N LYS A 79 -14.08 -5.21 -9.00
CA LYS A 79 -14.27 -5.08 -10.45
C LYS A 79 -14.49 -3.63 -10.87
N GLN A 80 -15.35 -2.89 -10.17
CA GLN A 80 -15.62 -1.49 -10.48
C GLN A 80 -14.35 -0.63 -10.38
N TRP A 81 -13.50 -0.90 -9.38
CA TRP A 81 -12.19 -0.26 -9.27
C TRP A 81 -11.27 -0.58 -10.46
N LEU A 82 -11.15 -1.86 -10.84
CA LEU A 82 -10.32 -2.27 -11.98
C LEU A 82 -10.80 -1.68 -13.32
N GLU A 83 -12.11 -1.59 -13.52
CA GLU A 83 -12.72 -1.12 -14.78
C GLU A 83 -12.72 0.42 -14.92
N ASN A 84 -12.48 1.16 -13.84
CA ASN A 84 -12.55 2.62 -13.84
C ASN A 84 -11.16 3.25 -14.06
N ASP A 85 -10.80 3.49 -15.32
CA ASP A 85 -9.51 4.07 -15.72
C ASP A 85 -9.19 5.43 -15.09
N GLU A 86 -10.18 6.21 -14.67
CA GLU A 86 -9.96 7.52 -14.04
C GLU A 86 -9.39 7.43 -12.61
N LEU A 87 -9.53 6.26 -11.95
CA LEU A 87 -8.95 6.02 -10.63
C LEU A 87 -7.45 5.77 -10.73
N TRP A 88 -6.98 5.16 -11.81
CA TRP A 88 -5.62 4.64 -11.88
C TRP A 88 -4.58 5.74 -12.15
N PRO A 89 -3.36 5.62 -11.59
CA PRO A 89 -2.25 6.49 -11.97
C PRO A 89 -1.85 6.29 -13.43
N ARG A 90 -1.08 7.23 -13.98
CA ARG A 90 -0.59 7.15 -15.36
C ARG A 90 0.64 6.26 -15.51
N HIS A 91 1.50 6.28 -14.50
CA HIS A 91 2.80 5.62 -14.52
C HIS A 91 3.00 4.81 -13.24
N ALA A 92 3.70 3.69 -13.39
CA ALA A 92 4.24 2.93 -12.27
C ALA A 92 5.61 3.50 -11.90
N THR A 93 6.09 3.15 -10.71
CA THR A 93 7.37 3.59 -10.19
C THR A 93 7.98 2.55 -9.25
N MET A 94 9.24 2.75 -8.86
CA MET A 94 9.81 2.07 -7.71
C MET A 94 9.01 2.38 -6.45
N ILE A 95 8.64 1.34 -5.70
CA ILE A 95 7.96 1.43 -4.41
C ILE A 95 8.72 0.61 -3.36
N HIS A 96 8.46 0.91 -2.10
CA HIS A 96 8.90 0.11 -0.97
C HIS A 96 8.15 -1.22 -0.90
N GLY A 97 6.84 -1.21 -1.16
CA GLY A 97 6.00 -2.40 -1.26
C GLY A 97 5.38 -2.87 0.06
N ASP A 98 6.06 -2.63 1.18
CA ASP A 98 5.55 -2.93 2.53
C ASP A 98 5.73 -1.75 3.50
N LEU A 99 5.31 -0.55 3.08
CA LEU A 99 5.52 0.65 3.89
C LEU A 99 4.46 0.81 4.99
N HIS A 100 4.91 0.78 6.25
CA HIS A 100 4.08 1.04 7.43
C HIS A 100 4.95 1.56 8.60
N PRO A 101 4.37 2.06 9.71
CA PRO A 101 5.15 2.66 10.80
C PRO A 101 6.27 1.79 11.38
N GLY A 102 6.17 0.46 11.28
CA GLY A 102 7.23 -0.45 11.74
C GLY A 102 8.49 -0.43 10.86
N HIS A 103 8.37 0.06 9.63
CA HIS A 103 9.45 0.13 8.63
C HIS A 103 9.97 1.55 8.40
N ILE A 104 9.48 2.53 9.16
CA ILE A 104 9.87 3.94 9.04
C ILE A 104 10.72 4.33 10.25
N MET A 105 11.98 4.69 9.99
CA MET A 105 12.91 5.17 11.00
C MET A 105 12.74 6.68 11.16
N VAL A 106 12.66 7.15 12.41
CA VAL A 106 12.53 8.58 12.73
C VAL A 106 13.58 9.05 13.73
N ASP A 107 13.94 10.33 13.66
CA ASP A 107 14.75 10.98 14.69
C ASP A 107 13.88 11.56 15.83
N ASN A 108 14.54 12.16 16.84
CA ASN A 108 13.88 12.75 18.01
C ASN A 108 12.95 13.95 17.68
N GLN A 109 13.00 14.48 16.45
CA GLN A 109 12.15 15.56 15.97
C GLN A 109 11.05 15.05 15.02
N ALA A 110 10.87 13.72 14.97
CA ALA A 110 9.96 13.01 14.10
C ALA A 110 10.27 13.14 12.60
N ASN A 111 11.50 13.52 12.23
CA ASN A 111 11.91 13.47 10.82
C ASN A 111 12.12 12.02 10.41
N VAL A 112 11.58 11.62 9.26
CA VAL A 112 11.91 10.34 8.62
C VAL A 112 13.37 10.37 8.19
N THR A 113 14.15 9.40 8.67
CA THR A 113 15.59 9.29 8.39
C THR A 113 15.97 8.05 7.60
N GLY A 114 15.03 7.14 7.36
CA GLY A 114 15.26 5.94 6.57
C GLY A 114 14.09 4.99 6.57
N LEU A 115 14.13 4.06 5.60
CA LEU A 115 13.18 2.95 5.46
C LEU A 115 13.94 1.62 5.54
N ILE A 116 13.32 0.62 6.13
CA ILE A 116 13.88 -0.73 6.30
C ILE A 116 12.94 -1.79 5.76
N ASP A 117 13.46 -3.01 5.57
CA ASP A 117 12.71 -4.18 5.12
C ASP A 117 12.18 -4.09 3.67
N TRP A 118 13.13 -4.04 2.73
CA TRP A 118 12.90 -3.86 1.29
C TRP A 118 12.59 -5.16 0.52
N THR A 119 12.10 -6.21 1.18
CA THR A 119 11.87 -7.50 0.50
C THR A 119 10.79 -7.40 -0.58
N GLU A 120 9.81 -6.52 -0.39
CA GLU A 120 8.69 -6.28 -1.31
C GLU A 120 8.97 -5.15 -2.31
N ALA A 121 10.19 -4.62 -2.35
CA ALA A 121 10.56 -3.53 -3.24
C ALA A 121 10.40 -3.96 -4.71
N THR A 122 9.64 -3.19 -5.48
CA THR A 122 9.32 -3.52 -6.87
C THR A 122 8.95 -2.27 -7.67
N HIS A 123 8.79 -2.42 -8.98
CA HIS A 123 8.18 -1.42 -9.85
C HIS A 123 6.67 -1.66 -9.95
N SER A 124 5.86 -0.73 -9.42
CA SER A 124 4.40 -0.89 -9.30
C SER A 124 3.67 0.45 -9.17
N ASP A 125 2.38 0.40 -8.85
CA ASP A 125 1.54 1.55 -8.53
C ASP A 125 2.08 2.28 -7.26
N PRO A 126 2.41 3.59 -7.33
CA PRO A 126 2.91 4.35 -6.16
C PRO A 126 1.96 4.34 -4.97
N SER A 127 0.66 4.11 -5.20
CA SER A 127 -0.39 4.10 -4.18
C SER A 127 -0.19 3.01 -3.13
N MET A 128 0.56 1.94 -3.45
CA MET A 128 0.87 0.85 -2.53
C MET A 128 1.55 1.36 -1.25
N ASP A 129 2.46 2.33 -1.37
CA ASP A 129 3.19 2.89 -0.23
C ASP A 129 2.33 3.86 0.63
N PHE A 130 1.11 4.19 0.20
CA PHE A 130 0.17 5.00 0.98
C PHE A 130 -0.84 4.15 1.77
N ILE A 131 -0.98 2.85 1.46
CA ILE A 131 -1.98 1.98 2.07
C ILE A 131 -1.74 1.86 3.58
N GLY A 132 -0.50 1.57 3.99
CA GLY A 132 -0.15 1.43 5.40
C GLY A 132 -0.43 2.71 6.18
N HIS A 133 -0.15 3.86 5.59
CA HIS A 133 -0.45 5.16 6.19
C HIS A 133 -1.96 5.38 6.36
N HIS A 134 -2.77 5.09 5.33
CA HIS A 134 -4.23 5.20 5.39
C HIS A 134 -4.84 4.30 6.47
N ARG A 135 -4.40 3.04 6.57
CA ARG A 135 -4.92 2.10 7.59
C ARG A 135 -4.65 2.56 9.02
N VAL A 136 -3.58 3.31 9.24
CA VAL A 136 -3.14 3.75 10.57
C VAL A 136 -3.71 5.12 10.94
N PHE A 137 -3.78 6.04 9.97
CA PHE A 137 -4.10 7.45 10.19
C PHE A 137 -5.36 7.92 9.48
N ASP A 138 -6.16 6.98 8.93
CA ASP A 138 -7.44 7.23 8.27
C ASP A 138 -7.39 8.25 7.11
N ASP A 139 -8.58 8.69 6.69
CA ASP A 139 -8.76 9.60 5.56
C ASP A 139 -8.11 10.98 5.78
N GLU A 140 -7.99 11.43 7.03
CA GLU A 140 -7.35 12.70 7.39
C GLU A 140 -5.84 12.59 7.21
N GLY A 141 -5.21 11.55 7.77
CA GLY A 141 -3.78 11.32 7.62
C GLY A 141 -3.38 11.07 6.16
N LEU A 142 -4.18 10.30 5.42
CA LEU A 142 -3.96 10.08 3.99
C LEU A 142 -3.96 11.41 3.20
N GLU A 143 -4.90 12.31 3.49
CA GLU A 143 -5.00 13.61 2.82
C GLU A 143 -3.84 14.54 3.16
N GLN A 144 -3.37 14.51 4.41
CA GLN A 144 -2.17 15.22 4.84
C GLN A 144 -0.93 14.73 4.06
N LEU A 145 -0.75 13.41 3.94
CA LEU A 145 0.39 12.84 3.22
C LEU A 145 0.33 13.10 1.71
N ILE A 146 -0.82 12.91 1.05
CA ILE A 146 -0.99 13.24 -0.38
C ILE A 146 -0.68 14.72 -0.64
N THR A 147 -1.14 15.61 0.24
CA THR A 147 -0.88 17.05 0.12
C THR A 147 0.61 17.36 0.23
N ALA A 148 1.30 16.77 1.20
CA ALA A 148 2.74 16.96 1.38
C ALA A 148 3.55 16.35 0.21
N TYR A 149 3.16 15.16 -0.26
CA TYR A 149 3.76 14.49 -1.41
C TYR A 149 3.69 15.34 -2.68
N GLY A 150 2.51 15.93 -2.97
CA GLY A 150 2.35 16.87 -4.08
C GLY A 150 3.18 18.15 -3.92
N LYS A 151 3.29 18.70 -2.70
CA LYS A 151 4.14 19.86 -2.41
C LYS A 151 5.64 19.56 -2.59
N ALA A 152 6.06 18.34 -2.26
CA ALA A 152 7.44 17.87 -2.44
C ALA A 152 7.77 17.56 -3.91
N GLY A 153 6.79 17.61 -4.82
CA GLY A 153 6.99 17.43 -6.26
C GLY A 153 6.58 16.04 -6.78
N GLY A 154 5.93 15.22 -5.96
CA GLY A 154 5.36 13.95 -6.38
C GLY A 154 4.17 14.12 -7.33
N GLU A 155 4.03 13.22 -8.30
CA GLU A 155 2.88 13.21 -9.20
C GLU A 155 1.60 12.81 -8.45
N ILE A 156 0.63 13.73 -8.43
CA ILE A 156 -0.72 13.49 -7.91
C ILE A 156 -1.75 13.60 -9.04
N TRP A 157 -2.87 12.89 -8.92
CA TRP A 157 -3.98 12.99 -9.87
C TRP A 157 -5.32 13.19 -9.14
N PRO A 158 -6.37 13.69 -9.83
CA PRO A 158 -7.60 14.13 -9.18
C PRO A 158 -8.29 13.10 -8.29
N ARG A 159 -8.15 11.80 -8.61
CA ARG A 159 -8.81 10.70 -7.89
C ARG A 159 -7.84 9.82 -7.10
N MET A 160 -6.64 10.33 -6.79
CA MET A 160 -5.61 9.58 -6.05
C MET A 160 -6.09 9.05 -4.70
N LYS A 161 -6.75 9.90 -3.89
CA LYS A 161 -7.30 9.49 -2.59
C LYS A 161 -8.33 8.37 -2.74
N GLU A 162 -9.27 8.51 -3.68
CA GLU A 162 -10.28 7.50 -3.96
C GLU A 162 -9.65 6.17 -4.41
N HIS A 163 -8.64 6.23 -5.27
CA HIS A 163 -7.91 5.06 -5.72
C HIS A 163 -7.17 4.34 -4.58
N ILE A 164 -6.50 5.07 -3.70
CA ILE A 164 -5.83 4.48 -2.53
C ILE A 164 -6.84 3.79 -1.61
N ILE A 165 -8.02 4.39 -1.42
CA ILE A 165 -9.12 3.79 -0.63
C ILE A 165 -9.63 2.49 -1.28
N GLU A 166 -9.82 2.48 -2.60
CA GLU A 166 -10.26 1.28 -3.32
C GLU A 166 -9.17 0.20 -3.35
N LEU A 167 -7.91 0.57 -3.53
CA LEU A 167 -6.77 -0.33 -3.43
C LEU A 167 -6.66 -0.94 -2.03
N ASN A 168 -6.90 -0.15 -0.99
CA ASN A 168 -6.93 -0.63 0.39
C ASN A 168 -8.06 -1.65 0.62
N ALA A 169 -9.20 -1.51 -0.08
CA ALA A 169 -10.29 -2.50 -0.04
C ALA A 169 -9.93 -3.84 -0.71
N VAL A 170 -8.86 -3.89 -1.50
CA VAL A 170 -8.31 -5.12 -2.10
C VAL A 170 -7.39 -5.87 -1.14
N PHE A 171 -6.99 -5.27 -0.01
CA PHE A 171 -6.06 -5.90 0.95
C PHE A 171 -6.39 -7.33 1.41
N PRO A 172 -7.66 -7.76 1.55
CA PRO A 172 -7.98 -9.16 1.83
C PRO A 172 -7.37 -10.15 0.82
N MET A 173 -7.12 -9.73 -0.42
CA MET A 173 -6.38 -10.49 -1.43
C MET A 173 -4.95 -10.80 -0.98
N PHE A 174 -4.22 -9.81 -0.43
CA PHE A 174 -2.83 -10.02 0.04
C PHE A 174 -2.79 -10.97 1.24
N ILE A 175 -3.75 -10.86 2.17
CA ILE A 175 -3.88 -11.80 3.30
C ILE A 175 -4.12 -13.22 2.77
N ALA A 176 -5.01 -13.38 1.79
CA ALA A 176 -5.33 -14.67 1.20
C ALA A 176 -4.12 -15.29 0.48
N GLU A 177 -3.33 -14.47 -0.23
CA GLU A 177 -2.09 -14.90 -0.88
C GLU A 177 -1.06 -15.36 0.13
N PHE A 178 -0.83 -14.58 1.19
CA PHE A 178 0.06 -14.99 2.27
C PHE A 178 -0.41 -16.29 2.94
N ALA A 179 -1.73 -16.47 3.14
CA ALA A 179 -2.29 -17.71 3.66
C ALA A 179 -2.03 -18.92 2.74
N MET A 180 -2.13 -18.74 1.42
CA MET A 180 -1.82 -19.79 0.44
C MET A 180 -0.35 -20.20 0.47
N GLU A 181 0.55 -19.23 0.63
CA GLU A 181 2.00 -19.45 0.59
C GLU A 181 2.55 -20.00 1.92
N SER A 182 2.10 -19.45 3.04
CA SER A 182 2.55 -19.85 4.38
C SER A 182 1.95 -21.18 4.85
N GLY A 183 0.72 -21.50 4.42
CA GLY A 183 -0.05 -22.64 4.93
C GLY A 183 -0.51 -22.47 6.38
N GLU A 184 -0.44 -21.25 6.93
CA GLU A 184 -0.80 -20.97 8.32
C GLU A 184 -2.31 -20.77 8.50
N SER A 185 -2.94 -21.67 9.26
CA SER A 185 -4.40 -21.66 9.51
C SER A 185 -4.94 -20.35 10.12
N ALA A 186 -4.11 -19.60 10.85
CA ALA A 186 -4.49 -18.31 11.40
C ALA A 186 -4.74 -17.28 10.29
N TYR A 187 -3.85 -17.21 9.30
CA TYR A 187 -3.99 -16.34 8.14
C TYR A 187 -5.11 -16.79 7.21
N GLU A 188 -5.33 -18.09 7.05
CA GLU A 188 -6.48 -18.60 6.30
C GLU A 188 -7.81 -18.17 6.95
N THR A 189 -7.90 -18.26 8.29
CA THR A 189 -9.09 -17.82 9.02
C THR A 189 -9.32 -16.33 8.87
N MET A 190 -8.25 -15.54 8.97
CA MET A 190 -8.31 -14.09 8.74
C MET A 190 -8.73 -13.75 7.31
N ALA A 191 -8.15 -14.42 6.30
CA ALA A 191 -8.52 -14.24 4.89
C ALA A 191 -10.00 -14.51 4.68
N LEU A 192 -10.52 -15.65 5.14
CA LEU A 192 -11.94 -16.01 4.95
C LEU A 192 -12.89 -14.99 5.59
N LYS A 193 -12.52 -14.44 6.75
CA LYS A 193 -13.30 -13.39 7.40
C LYS A 193 -13.29 -12.10 6.58
N GLU A 194 -12.10 -11.61 6.22
CA GLU A 194 -11.91 -10.36 5.47
C GLU A 194 -12.47 -10.43 4.03
N LEU A 195 -12.55 -11.62 3.44
CA LEU A 195 -13.21 -11.88 2.14
C LEU A 195 -14.74 -11.98 2.25
N GLY A 196 -15.31 -11.89 3.46
CA GLY A 196 -16.75 -12.01 3.71
C GLY A 196 -17.29 -13.43 3.51
N MET A 197 -16.44 -14.44 3.66
CA MET A 197 -16.79 -15.86 3.53
C MET A 197 -17.06 -16.54 4.87
N LYS A 198 -16.71 -15.89 5.98
CA LYS A 198 -17.00 -16.29 7.36
C LYS A 198 -17.32 -15.05 8.22
N GLU A 199 -18.17 -15.23 9.24
CA GLU A 199 -18.45 -14.23 10.27
C GLU A 199 -17.31 -14.12 11.30
#